data_AF-A0A9D8LYB7-F1
#
_entry.id   AF-A0A9D8LYB7-F1
#
_cell.length_a   1.000
_cell.length_b   1.000
_cell.length_c   1.000
_cell.angle_alpha   90.00
_cell.angle_beta   90.00
_cell.angle_gamma   90.00
#
_symmetry.space_group_name_H-M   'P 1'
#
loop_
_entity.id
_entity.type
_entity.pdbx_description
1 polymer ?
#
loop_
_entity_poly.entity_id
_entity_poly.type
_entity_poly.pdbx_seq_one_letter_code
_entity_poly.pdbx_strand_id
1 'polypeptide(L)'
;MFNSAATVDRNADRWPDREAVTQGARRLTNAGLLGRVQALAASLRDLDVGRGSVVAILLNNCPEFLEATLAVNRLGATWLPLNWRLAPD
;
A
#
# COMPACT_ATOMS: atom_id res chain seq x y z
N MET A 1 7.83 6.16 -16.89
CA MET A 1 6.82 6.67 -15.94
C MET A 1 7.16 6.11 -14.56
N PHE A 2 7.35 6.95 -13.55
CA PHE A 2 7.72 6.52 -12.20
C PHE A 2 6.47 6.03 -11.45
N ASN A 3 6.41 4.75 -11.09
CA ASN A 3 5.41 4.22 -10.18
C ASN A 3 6.06 4.03 -8.80
N SER A 4 5.51 4.66 -7.78
CA SER A 4 5.96 4.56 -6.39
C SER A 4 6.00 3.10 -5.91
N ALA A 5 5.12 2.23 -6.42
CA ALA A 5 5.09 0.81 -6.12
C ALA A 5 6.35 0.06 -6.60
N ALA A 6 7.04 0.54 -7.64
CA ALA A 6 8.26 -0.10 -8.13
C ALA A 6 9.42 -0.05 -7.11
N THR A 7 9.34 0.82 -6.11
CA THR A 7 10.33 0.89 -5.02
C THR A 7 10.23 -0.32 -4.10
N VAL A 8 9.02 -0.82 -3.82
CA VAL A 8 8.87 -1.99 -2.94
C VAL A 8 9.34 -3.27 -3.63
N ASP A 9 9.10 -3.42 -4.94
CA ASP A 9 9.62 -4.54 -5.72
C ASP A 9 11.16 -4.55 -5.69
N ARG A 10 11.78 -3.42 -6.00
CA ARG A 10 13.25 -3.27 -6.01
C ARG A 10 13.90 -3.57 -4.66
N ASN A 11 13.28 -3.13 -3.56
CA ASN A 11 13.81 -3.35 -2.23
C ASN A 11 13.66 -4.81 -1.78
N ALA A 12 12.54 -5.46 -2.15
CA ALA A 12 12.34 -6.87 -1.88
C ALA A 12 13.35 -7.75 -2.65
N ASP A 13 13.68 -7.38 -3.89
CA ASP A 13 14.69 -8.08 -4.68
C ASP A 13 16.10 -7.93 -4.10
N ARG A 14 16.45 -6.71 -3.65
CA ARG A 14 17.83 -6.39 -3.24
C ARG A 14 18.12 -6.67 -1.76
N TRP A 15 17.12 -6.53 -0.89
CA TRP A 15 17.25 -6.67 0.57
C TRP A 15 16.00 -7.30 1.19
N PRO A 16 15.66 -8.55 0.82
CA PRO A 16 14.39 -9.18 1.18
C PRO A 16 14.14 -9.22 2.69
N ASP A 17 15.16 -9.54 3.47
CA ASP A 17 15.07 -9.75 4.93
C ASP A 17 15.29 -8.48 5.76
N ARG A 18 15.66 -7.36 5.11
CA ARG A 18 15.84 -6.09 5.82
C ARG A 18 14.49 -5.51 6.23
N GLU A 19 14.40 -4.99 7.45
CA GLU A 19 13.19 -4.31 7.93
C GLU A 19 12.86 -3.10 7.06
N ALA A 20 11.60 -3.04 6.62
CA ALA A 20 11.04 -1.97 5.78
C ALA A 20 10.07 -1.09 6.57
N VAL A 21 9.29 -1.69 7.49
CA VAL A 21 8.28 -0.99 8.29
C VAL A 21 8.33 -1.47 9.74
N THR A 22 8.27 -0.52 10.66
CA THR A 22 8.26 -0.78 12.10
C THR A 22 7.11 -0.01 12.76
N GLN A 23 6.25 -0.70 13.51
CA GLN A 23 5.17 -0.07 14.30
C GLN A 23 5.04 -0.79 15.65
N GLY A 24 5.45 -0.15 16.75
CA GLY A 24 5.48 -0.80 18.07
C GLY A 24 6.38 -2.03 18.04
N ALA A 25 5.83 -3.22 18.32
CA ALA A 25 6.53 -4.51 18.20
C ALA A 25 6.47 -5.13 16.79
N ARG A 26 5.60 -4.62 15.90
CA ARG A 26 5.45 -5.14 14.54
C ARG A 26 6.67 -4.76 13.71
N ARG A 27 7.21 -5.72 12.97
CA ARG A 27 8.30 -5.57 12.01
C ARG A 27 7.91 -6.27 10.71
N LEU A 28 7.99 -5.55 9.61
CA LEU A 28 7.83 -6.12 8.27
C LEU A 28 9.15 -6.00 7.52
N THR A 29 9.61 -7.10 6.94
CA THR A 29 10.73 -7.11 6.01
C THR A 29 10.28 -6.56 4.65
N ASN A 30 11.22 -6.23 3.75
CA ASN A 30 10.87 -5.81 2.39
C ASN A 30 10.05 -6.88 1.65
N ALA A 31 10.45 -8.15 1.77
CA ALA A 31 9.70 -9.27 1.18
C ALA A 31 8.30 -9.39 1.80
N GLY A 32 8.18 -9.23 3.12
CA GLY A 32 6.91 -9.26 3.83
C GLY A 32 5.97 -8.12 3.41
N LEU A 33 6.50 -6.89 3.27
CA LEU A 33 5.74 -5.75 2.78
C LEU A 33 5.27 -5.98 1.34
N LEU A 34 6.15 -6.46 0.46
CA LEU A 34 5.78 -6.74 -0.94
C LEU A 34 4.66 -7.77 -1.03
N GLY A 35 4.77 -8.88 -0.29
CA GLY A 35 3.74 -9.93 -0.28
C GLY A 35 2.37 -9.39 0.14
N ARG A 36 2.32 -8.55 1.19
CA ARG A 36 1.08 -7.90 1.65
C ARG A 36 0.51 -6.94 0.62
N VAL A 37 1.34 -6.11 0.00
CA VAL A 37 0.94 -5.20 -1.08
C VAL A 37 0.38 -5.96 -2.28
N GLN A 38 1.03 -7.05 -2.70
CA GLN A 38 0.58 -7.87 -3.82
C GLN A 38 -0.76 -8.55 -3.53
N ALA A 39 -0.92 -9.10 -2.32
CA ALA A 39 -2.18 -9.70 -1.89
C ALA A 39 -3.33 -8.68 -1.88
N LEU A 40 -3.11 -7.50 -1.31
CA LEU A 40 -4.12 -6.44 -1.30
C LEU A 40 -4.45 -5.93 -2.71
N ALA A 41 -3.44 -5.77 -3.57
CA ALA A 41 -3.66 -5.39 -4.96
C ALA A 41 -4.46 -6.45 -5.73
N ALA A 42 -4.27 -7.73 -5.44
CA ALA A 42 -5.09 -8.81 -6.02
C ALA A 42 -6.55 -8.67 -5.57
N SER A 43 -6.81 -8.55 -4.27
CA SER A 43 -8.17 -8.37 -3.75
C SER A 43 -8.87 -7.11 -4.28
N LEU A 44 -8.16 -5.99 -4.41
CA LEU A 44 -8.72 -4.77 -4.99
C LEU A 44 -9.03 -4.93 -6.48
N ARG A 45 -8.21 -5.68 -7.23
CA ARG A 45 -8.50 -5.99 -8.63
C ARG A 45 -9.76 -6.85 -8.76
N ASP A 46 -9.99 -7.77 -7.84
CA ASP A 46 -11.22 -8.59 -7.80
C ASP A 46 -12.47 -7.74 -7.49
N LEU A 47 -12.30 -6.51 -7.00
CA LEU A 47 -13.33 -5.49 -6.82
C LEU A 47 -13.36 -4.46 -7.97
N ASP A 48 -12.81 -4.81 -9.13
CA ASP A 48 -12.72 -3.96 -10.33
C ASP A 48 -11.95 -2.65 -10.15
N VAL A 49 -11.06 -2.57 -9.15
CA VAL A 49 -10.15 -1.42 -9.00
C VAL A 49 -9.04 -1.49 -10.05
N GLY A 50 -8.88 -0.42 -10.82
CA GLY A 50 -7.86 -0.31 -11.86
C GLY A 50 -7.61 1.13 -12.29
N ARG A 51 -7.02 1.29 -13.47
CA ARG A 51 -6.76 2.61 -14.04
C ARG A 51 -8.05 3.44 -14.12
N GLY A 52 -8.01 4.63 -13.53
CA GLY A 52 -9.16 5.54 -13.49
C GLY A 52 -10.03 5.41 -12.24
N SER A 53 -9.90 4.31 -11.48
CA SER A 53 -10.54 4.19 -10.17
C SER A 53 -9.91 5.16 -9.16
N VAL A 54 -10.73 5.72 -8.28
CA VAL A 54 -10.30 6.48 -7.11
C VAL A 54 -10.68 5.70 -5.86
N VAL A 55 -9.70 5.38 -5.02
CA VAL A 55 -9.89 4.62 -3.79
C VAL A 55 -9.63 5.53 -2.59
N ALA A 56 -10.69 5.85 -1.86
CA ALA A 56 -10.58 6.58 -0.60
C ALA A 56 -9.93 5.69 0.48
N ILE A 57 -8.95 6.24 1.20
CA ILE A 57 -8.28 5.57 2.32
C ILE A 57 -8.49 6.42 3.57
N LEU A 58 -9.31 5.89 4.49
CA LEU A 58 -9.57 6.49 5.79
C LEU A 58 -9.00 5.59 6.88
N LEU A 59 -7.72 5.80 7.21
CA LEU A 59 -7.01 5.04 8.24
C LEU A 59 -6.10 5.97 9.05
N ASN A 60 -5.71 5.53 10.24
CA ASN A 60 -4.63 6.15 11.00
C ASN A 60 -3.26 5.84 10.37
N ASN A 61 -2.19 6.42 10.94
CA ASN A 61 -0.83 6.05 10.58
C ASN A 61 -0.52 4.63 11.04
N CYS A 62 -0.67 3.67 10.13
CA CYS A 62 -0.38 2.26 10.33
C CYS A 62 0.23 1.64 9.07
N PRO A 63 0.88 0.46 9.16
CA PRO A 63 1.40 -0.28 8.01
C PRO A 63 0.36 -0.49 6.91
N GLU A 64 -0.90 -0.74 7.29
CA GLU A 64 -2.00 -0.97 6.35
C GLU A 64 -2.29 0.25 5.47
N PHE A 65 -2.08 1.48 5.98
CA PHE A 65 -2.19 2.70 5.18
C PHE A 65 -1.14 2.73 4.05
N LEU A 66 0.10 2.35 4.37
CA LEU A 66 1.18 2.24 3.38
C LEU A 66 0.91 1.11 2.38
N GLU A 67 0.47 -0.05 2.87
CA GLU A 67 0.12 -1.20 2.04
C GLU A 67 -0.98 -0.85 1.04
N ALA A 68 -2.07 -0.22 1.49
CA ALA A 68 -3.18 0.21 0.65
C ALA A 68 -2.74 1.23 -0.40
N THR A 69 -1.94 2.22 -0.01
CA THR A 69 -1.40 3.22 -0.93
C THR A 69 -0.56 2.57 -2.04
N LEU A 70 0.32 1.63 -1.69
CA LEU A 70 1.16 0.93 -2.67
C LEU A 70 0.34 -0.02 -3.55
N ALA A 71 -0.66 -0.70 -3.00
CA ALA A 71 -1.54 -1.61 -3.73
C ALA A 71 -2.37 -0.86 -4.79
N VAL A 72 -2.99 0.27 -4.42
CA VAL A 72 -3.75 1.12 -5.33
C VAL A 72 -2.85 1.68 -6.44
N ASN A 73 -1.67 2.18 -6.10
CA ASN A 73 -0.69 2.65 -7.09
C ASN A 73 -0.21 1.53 -8.04
N ARG A 74 -0.06 0.29 -7.54
CA ARG A 74 0.32 -0.88 -8.36
C ARG A 74 -0.74 -1.19 -9.43
N LEU A 75 -2.01 -0.95 -9.13
CA LEU A 75 -3.12 -1.14 -10.08
C LEU A 75 -3.25 0.02 -11.08
N GLY A 76 -2.43 1.07 -10.94
CA GLY A 76 -2.55 2.29 -11.74
C GLY A 76 -3.78 3.12 -11.39
N ALA A 77 -4.38 2.86 -10.23
CA ALA A 77 -5.50 3.61 -9.66
C ALA A 77 -4.98 4.80 -8.83
N THR A 78 -5.87 5.74 -8.52
CA THR A 78 -5.58 6.89 -7.65
C THR A 78 -6.02 6.58 -6.23
N TRP A 79 -5.12 6.76 -5.27
CA TRP A 79 -5.48 6.72 -3.85
C TRP A 79 -5.84 8.14 -3.37
N LEU A 80 -6.86 8.25 -2.52
CA LEU A 80 -7.33 9.49 -1.93
C LEU A 80 -7.26 9.39 -0.40
N PRO A 81 -6.24 9.96 0.26
CA PRO A 81 -6.17 9.95 1.71
C PRO A 81 -7.24 10.88 2.29
N LEU A 82 -8.05 10.34 3.20
CA LEU A 82 -9.01 11.11 3.97
C LEU A 82 -8.44 11.41 5.35
N ASN A 83 -8.64 12.64 5.82
CA ASN A 83 -8.29 12.99 7.19
C ASN A 83 -9.22 12.23 8.14
N TRP A 84 -8.66 11.38 9.00
CA TRP A 84 -9.45 10.61 9.97
C TRP A 84 -10.23 11.48 10.97
N ARG A 85 -9.85 12.76 11.12
CA ARG A 85 -10.56 13.74 11.94
C ARG A 85 -11.67 14.50 11.21
N LEU A 86 -11.95 14.14 9.96
CA LEU A 86 -13.05 14.76 9.21
C LEU A 86 -14.37 14.46 9.96
N ALA A 87 -15.06 15.50 10.39
CA ALA A 87 -16.38 15.36 10.98
C ALA A 87 -17.40 15.01 9.87
N PRO A 88 -18.34 14.07 10.10
CA PRO A 88 -19.52 13.98 9.26
C PRO A 88 -20.36 15.24 9.47
N ASP A 89 -20.93 15.75 8.38
CA ASP A 89 -21.90 16.86 8.41
C ASP A 89 -23.09 16.55 9.32
#